data_AF-A0A1M4SML6-F1
#
_entry.id   AF-A0A1M4SML6-F1
#
_cell.length_a   1.000
_cell.length_b   1.000
_cell.length_c   1.000
_cell.angle_alpha   90.00
_cell.angle_beta   90.00
_cell.angle_gamma   90.00
#
_symmetry.space_group_name_H-M   'P 1'
#
loop_
_entity.id
_entity.type
_entity.pdbx_description
1 polymer ?
#
loop_
_entity_poly.entity_id
_entity_poly.type
_entity_poly.pdbx_seq_one_letter_code
_entity_poly.pdbx_strand_id
1 'polypeptide(L)'
;MSNLPINLIFSSLFMLLILSLVIFIQLKLSRSENKFLGLILPIISFLFSLSMIIGWSSFTDTGMITEQVTTVNEETGEIIEETEEVVHQPKEKMTTDDFLEIGYLTLISNIPTIILSGIYLSEKNKMKMRKEIEKMKIDDL
;
A
#
# COMPACT_ATOMS: atom_id res chain seq x y z
N MET A 1 -29.29 10.95 -11.90
CA MET A 1 -28.59 9.76 -11.34
C MET A 1 -27.56 9.34 -12.38
N SER A 2 -26.27 9.55 -12.12
CA SER A 2 -25.22 9.12 -13.05
C SER A 2 -25.18 7.59 -13.05
N ASN A 3 -25.39 6.98 -14.22
CA ASN A 3 -25.22 5.54 -14.38
C ASN A 3 -23.72 5.24 -14.22
N LEU A 4 -23.37 4.47 -13.19
CA LEU A 4 -22.00 4.00 -13.02
C LEU A 4 -21.64 3.15 -14.26
N PRO A 5 -20.51 3.38 -14.93
CA PRO A 5 -20.15 2.60 -16.10
C PRO A 5 -20.04 1.11 -15.73
N ILE A 6 -20.60 0.24 -16.57
CA ILE A 6 -20.69 -1.21 -16.31
C ILE A 6 -19.31 -1.83 -15.99
N ASN A 7 -18.26 -1.33 -16.64
CA ASN A 7 -16.88 -1.77 -16.43
C ASN A 7 -16.38 -1.50 -15.00
N LEU A 8 -16.83 -0.40 -14.40
CA LEU A 8 -16.44 -0.03 -13.04
C LEU A 8 -17.12 -0.94 -12.02
N ILE A 9 -18.38 -1.32 -12.25
CA ILE A 9 -19.09 -2.31 -11.44
C ILE A 9 -18.37 -3.66 -11.47
N PHE A 10 -18.02 -4.16 -12.66
CA PHE A 10 -17.28 -5.42 -12.81
C PHE A 10 -15.90 -5.37 -12.14
N SER A 11 -15.16 -4.26 -12.30
CA SER A 11 -13.87 -4.06 -11.63
C SER A 11 -14.00 -4.07 -10.11
N SER A 12 -14.98 -3.36 -9.55
CA SER A 12 -15.23 -3.37 -8.10
C SER A 12 -15.62 -4.75 -7.58
N LEU A 13 -16.46 -5.51 -8.31
CA LEU A 13 -16.85 -6.87 -7.93
C LEU A 13 -15.65 -7.82 -7.94
N PHE A 14 -14.81 -7.73 -8.98
CA PHE A 14 -13.58 -8.51 -9.10
C PHE A 14 -12.61 -8.19 -7.96
N MET A 15 -12.47 -6.92 -7.58
CA MET A 15 -11.63 -6.51 -6.46
C MET A 15 -12.13 -7.10 -5.14
N LEU A 16 -13.43 -7.03 -4.86
CA LEU A 16 -14.03 -7.65 -3.68
C LEU A 16 -13.82 -9.17 -3.64
N LEU A 17 -13.90 -9.83 -4.80
CA LEU A 17 -13.62 -11.27 -4.93
C LEU A 17 -12.17 -11.58 -4.51
N ILE A 18 -11.19 -10.82 -5.01
CA ILE A 18 -9.79 -10.98 -4.62
C ILE A 18 -9.61 -10.75 -3.12
N LEU A 19 -10.18 -9.69 -2.55
CA LEU A 19 -10.10 -9.44 -1.10
C LEU A 19 -10.66 -10.61 -0.28
N SER A 20 -11.82 -11.12 -0.65
CA SER A 20 -12.45 -12.25 0.04
C SER A 20 -11.59 -13.52 -0.04
N LEU A 21 -10.96 -13.77 -1.20
CA LEU A 21 -10.05 -14.89 -1.40
C LEU A 21 -8.80 -14.77 -0.54
N VAL A 22 -8.20 -13.58 -0.48
CA VAL A 22 -7.02 -13.29 0.34
C VAL A 22 -7.33 -13.50 1.83
N ILE A 23 -8.47 -13.00 2.31
CA ILE A 23 -8.91 -13.19 3.70
C ILE A 23 -9.17 -14.68 3.99
N PHE A 24 -9.82 -15.39 3.06
CA PHE A 24 -10.09 -16.82 3.21
C PHE A 24 -8.79 -17.63 3.31
N ILE A 25 -7.82 -17.35 2.44
CA ILE A 25 -6.49 -17.97 2.49
C ILE A 25 -5.84 -17.65 3.83
N GLN A 26 -5.85 -16.38 4.27
CA GLN A 26 -5.25 -15.97 5.54
C GLN A 26 -5.86 -16.69 6.75
N LEU A 27 -7.18 -16.86 6.76
CA LEU A 27 -7.90 -17.62 7.79
C LEU A 27 -7.49 -19.10 7.80
N LYS A 28 -7.52 -19.76 6.63
CA LYS A 28 -7.14 -21.17 6.50
C LYS A 28 -5.69 -21.40 6.92
N LEU A 29 -4.81 -20.48 6.53
CA LEU A 29 -3.38 -20.59 6.72
C LEU A 29 -2.98 -20.28 8.17
N SER A 30 -3.66 -19.32 8.82
CA SER A 30 -3.53 -19.07 10.26
C SER A 30 -3.99 -20.24 11.12
N ARG A 31 -5.02 -20.97 10.66
CA ARG A 31 -5.53 -22.18 11.34
C ARG A 31 -4.63 -23.40 11.20
N SER A 32 -3.54 -23.31 10.44
CA SER A 32 -2.60 -24.41 10.34
C SER A 32 -1.79 -24.56 11.64
N GLU A 33 -1.30 -25.78 11.89
CA GLU A 33 -0.46 -26.05 13.05
C GLU A 33 0.83 -25.22 13.01
N ASN A 34 1.36 -25.04 11.80
CA ASN A 34 2.55 -24.26 11.53
C ASN A 34 2.28 -22.77 11.76
N LYS A 35 3.05 -22.16 12.66
CA LYS A 35 2.96 -20.74 13.03
C LYS A 35 3.38 -19.81 11.87
N PHE A 36 4.22 -20.28 10.96
CA PHE A 36 4.80 -19.47 9.90
C PHE A 36 3.89 -19.31 8.69
N LEU A 37 3.05 -20.31 8.44
CA LEU A 37 2.16 -20.30 7.28
C LEU A 37 1.23 -19.09 7.32
N GLY A 38 0.52 -18.84 8.42
CA GLY A 38 -0.37 -17.68 8.51
C GLY A 38 0.35 -16.32 8.52
N LEU A 39 1.67 -16.30 8.73
CA LEU A 39 2.48 -15.09 8.76
C LEU A 39 3.14 -14.81 7.39
N ILE A 40 3.15 -15.78 6.47
CA ILE A 40 3.79 -15.62 5.16
C ILE A 40 3.17 -14.48 4.36
N LEU A 41 1.85 -14.33 4.42
CA LEU A 41 1.12 -13.34 3.64
C LEU A 41 1.38 -11.90 4.14
N PRO A 42 1.29 -11.60 5.46
CA PRO A 42 1.77 -10.33 5.99
C PRO A 42 3.23 -10.03 5.63
N ILE A 43 4.11 -11.03 5.72
CA ILE A 43 5.55 -10.83 5.41
C ILE A 43 5.74 -10.50 3.93
N ILE A 44 5.10 -11.22 3.01
CA ILE A 44 5.18 -10.94 1.57
C ILE A 44 4.63 -9.53 1.27
N SER A 45 3.50 -9.15 1.88
CA SER A 45 2.91 -7.81 1.74
C SER A 45 3.87 -6.71 2.21
N PHE A 46 4.53 -6.93 3.34
CA PHE A 46 5.53 -6.01 3.87
C PHE A 46 6.76 -5.89 2.96
N LEU A 47 7.27 -7.01 2.45
CA LEU A 47 8.41 -7.02 1.52
C LEU A 47 8.08 -6.33 0.19
N PHE A 48 6.85 -6.49 -0.30
CA PHE A 48 6.36 -5.77 -1.48
C PHE A 48 6.33 -4.26 -1.24
N SER A 49 5.85 -3.81 -0.08
CA SER A 49 5.88 -2.40 0.30
C SER A 49 7.31 -1.84 0.38
N LEU A 50 8.27 -2.59 0.94
CA LEU A 50 9.69 -2.19 0.93
C LEU A 50 10.23 -2.02 -0.50
N SER A 51 9.86 -2.93 -1.39
CA SER A 51 10.29 -2.90 -2.80
C SER A 51 9.80 -1.64 -3.51
N MET A 52 8.58 -1.17 -3.18
CA MET A 52 8.07 0.12 -3.69
C MET A 52 8.90 1.30 -3.20
N ILE A 53 9.28 1.34 -1.92
CA ILE A 53 10.07 2.44 -1.34
C ILE A 53 11.47 2.49 -1.95
N ILE A 54 12.10 1.33 -2.16
CA ILE A 54 13.40 1.23 -2.82
C ILE A 54 13.30 1.66 -4.29
N GLY A 55 12.20 1.34 -4.98
CA GLY A 55 11.96 1.78 -6.35
C GLY A 55 11.67 3.29 -6.45
N TRP A 56 11.01 3.88 -5.44
CA TRP A 56 10.62 5.29 -5.42
C TRP A 56 11.81 6.24 -5.57
N SER A 57 12.96 5.93 -4.96
CA SER A 57 14.18 6.73 -5.13
C SER A 57 14.65 6.76 -6.58
N SER A 58 14.45 5.67 -7.34
CA SER A 58 14.88 5.58 -8.74
C SER A 58 13.91 6.26 -9.71
N PHE A 59 12.60 6.24 -9.41
CA PHE A 59 11.59 6.86 -10.29
C PHE A 59 11.42 8.36 -10.04
N THR A 60 11.63 8.84 -8.81
CA THR A 60 11.48 10.27 -8.49
C THR A 60 12.68 11.12 -8.89
N ASP A 61 13.76 10.53 -9.41
CA ASP A 61 14.82 11.26 -10.13
C ASP A 61 14.35 11.72 -11.52
N THR A 62 13.22 11.21 -12.02
CA THR A 62 12.59 11.66 -13.29
C THR A 62 11.49 12.70 -13.03
N GLY A 63 11.76 13.66 -12.14
CA GLY A 63 10.89 14.82 -11.96
C GLY A 63 11.08 15.80 -13.12
N MET A 64 10.39 15.59 -14.24
CA MET A 64 10.18 16.68 -15.21
C MET A 64 9.23 17.69 -14.56
N ILE A 65 9.77 18.82 -14.08
CA ILE A 65 8.95 20.00 -13.80
C ILE A 65 8.89 20.80 -15.11
N THR A 66 7.69 20.96 -15.67
CA THR A 66 7.45 21.91 -16.77
C THR A 66 7.11 23.25 -16.14
N GLU A 67 8.04 24.20 -16.17
CA GLU A 67 7.71 25.60 -15.87
C GLU A 67 7.15 26.25 -17.14
N GLN A 68 5.96 26.86 -17.05
CA GLN A 68 5.44 27.70 -18.12
C GLN A 68 6.09 29.07 -18.01
N VAL A 69 7.00 29.39 -18.92
CA VAL A 69 7.60 30.73 -19.01
C VAL A 69 6.78 31.53 -20.03
N THR A 70 6.13 32.58 -19.55
CA THR A 70 5.42 33.54 -20.41
C THR A 70 6.31 34.75 -20.66
N THR A 71 6.73 34.98 -21.91
CA THR A 71 7.45 36.20 -22.30
C THR A 71 6.45 37.30 -22.62
N VAL A 72 6.42 38.36 -21.80
CA VAL A 72 5.52 39.51 -21.95
C VAL A 72 6.26 40.71 -22.52
N ASN A 73 5.68 41.40 -23.51
CA ASN A 73 6.22 42.65 -24.04
C ASN A 73 6.14 43.76 -22.99
N GLU A 74 7.28 44.26 -22.52
CA GLU A 74 7.32 45.28 -21.44
C GLU A 74 6.68 46.63 -21.84
N GLU A 75 6.58 46.95 -23.14
CA GLU A 75 6.07 48.24 -23.61
C GLU A 75 4.55 48.23 -23.88
N THR A 76 3.96 47.06 -24.12
CA THR A 76 2.55 46.93 -24.53
C THR A 76 1.72 45.97 -23.67
N GLY A 77 2.37 45.18 -22.80
CA GLY A 77 1.72 44.21 -21.93
C GLY A 77 1.16 42.97 -22.66
N GLU A 78 1.42 42.83 -23.96
CA GLU A 78 0.95 41.70 -24.77
C GLU A 78 1.86 40.48 -24.59
N ILE A 79 1.27 39.29 -24.49
CA ILE A 79 1.98 38.01 -24.35
C ILE A 79 2.49 37.58 -25.74
N ILE A 80 3.81 37.40 -25.89
CA ILE A 80 4.44 37.17 -27.20
C ILE A 80 4.73 35.69 -27.45
N GLU A 81 5.05 34.91 -26.41
CA GLU A 81 5.36 33.47 -26.54
C GLU A 81 5.10 32.71 -25.22
N GLU A 82 4.47 31.53 -25.33
CA GLU A 82 4.37 30.53 -24.26
C GLU A 82 5.38 29.42 -24.58
N THR A 83 6.48 29.33 -23.83
CA THR A 83 7.48 28.26 -24.04
C THR A 83 7.51 27.34 -22.83
N GLU A 84 7.35 26.03 -23.07
CA GLU A 84 7.53 24.98 -22.05
C GLU A 84 9.03 24.67 -21.93
N GLU A 85 9.68 25.19 -20.88
CA GLU A 85 11.09 24.90 -20.62
C GLU A 85 11.20 23.77 -19.58
N VAL A 86 11.91 22.69 -19.93
CA VAL A 86 12.17 21.56 -19.02
C VAL A 86 13.35 21.91 -18.12
N VAL A 87 13.08 22.63 -17.03
CA VAL A 87 14.10 22.99 -16.04
C VAL A 87 14.53 21.73 -15.28
N HIS A 88 15.76 21.28 -15.56
CA HIS A 88 16.41 20.24 -14.74
C HIS A 88 16.86 20.87 -13.42
N GLN A 89 15.99 20.91 -12.42
CA GLN A 89 16.40 21.21 -11.06
C GLN A 89 17.23 20.03 -10.51
N PRO A 90 18.49 20.23 -10.07
CA PRO A 90 19.15 19.23 -9.24
C PRO A 90 18.37 19.15 -7.93
N LYS A 91 17.72 18.00 -7.67
CA LYS A 91 17.04 17.78 -6.39
C LYS A 91 17.96 18.15 -5.23
N GLU A 92 17.50 19.06 -4.38
CA GLU A 92 18.09 19.29 -3.08
C GLU A 92 18.14 17.96 -2.31
N LYS A 93 19.18 17.78 -1.48
CA LYS A 93 19.34 16.57 -0.67
C LYS A 93 18.04 16.28 0.10
N MET A 94 17.67 15.00 0.17
CA MET A 94 16.47 14.52 0.87
C MET A 94 16.17 15.33 2.13
N THR A 95 15.10 16.13 2.06
CA THR A 95 14.69 17.08 3.09
C THR A 95 13.96 16.35 4.21
N THR A 96 13.78 16.97 5.38
CA THR A 96 13.00 16.38 6.48
C THR A 96 11.56 16.08 6.10
N ASP A 97 10.99 16.86 5.18
CA ASP A 97 9.60 16.74 4.76
C ASP A 97 9.42 15.51 3.85
N ASP A 98 10.42 15.20 3.01
CA ASP A 98 10.45 13.98 2.19
C ASP A 98 10.43 12.71 3.05
N PHE A 99 11.16 12.70 4.18
CA PHE A 99 11.16 11.58 5.12
C PHE A 99 9.80 11.38 5.78
N LEU A 100 9.12 12.48 6.13
CA LEU A 100 7.77 12.42 6.72
C LEU A 100 6.74 11.90 5.72
N GLU A 101 6.82 12.35 4.46
CA GLU A 101 5.93 11.89 3.39
C GLU A 101 6.12 10.39 3.11
N ILE A 102 7.36 9.93 2.95
CA ILE A 102 7.67 8.50 2.76
C ILE A 102 7.21 7.68 3.96
N GLY A 103 7.42 8.16 5.18
CA GLY A 103 6.96 7.50 6.40
C GLY A 103 5.43 7.36 6.43
N TYR A 104 4.71 8.43 6.13
CA TYR A 104 3.25 8.43 6.06
C TYR A 104 2.71 7.49 4.98
N LEU A 105 3.28 7.54 3.77
CA LEU A 105 2.92 6.65 2.66
C LEU A 105 3.19 5.18 2.99
N THR A 106 4.30 4.90 3.68
CA THR A 106 4.65 3.55 4.15
C THR A 106 3.62 3.04 5.16
N LEU A 107 3.13 3.87 6.07
CA LEU A 107 2.12 3.46 7.05
C LEU A 107 0.78 3.14 6.39
N ILE A 108 0.29 4.01 5.51
CA ILE A 108 -1.00 3.82 4.83
C ILE A 108 -0.97 2.59 3.93
N SER A 109 0.10 2.43 3.14
CA SER A 109 0.26 1.27 2.26
C SER A 109 0.35 -0.06 3.03
N ASN A 110 0.73 -0.03 4.31
CA ASN A 110 0.81 -1.21 5.17
C ASN A 110 -0.42 -1.43 6.08
N ILE A 111 -1.47 -0.60 6.01
CA ILE A 111 -2.73 -0.87 6.73
C ILE A 111 -3.26 -2.29 6.46
N PRO A 112 -3.29 -2.79 5.21
CA PRO A 112 -3.70 -4.16 4.93
C PRO A 112 -2.82 -5.20 5.65
N THR A 113 -1.50 -4.99 5.68
CA THR A 113 -0.53 -5.86 6.37
C THR A 113 -0.81 -5.94 7.87
N ILE A 114 -1.13 -4.81 8.50
CA ILE A 114 -1.48 -4.73 9.93
C ILE A 114 -2.77 -5.51 10.19
N ILE A 115 -3.80 -5.34 9.35
CA ILE A 115 -5.07 -6.08 9.48
C ILE A 115 -4.83 -7.59 9.35
N LEU A 116 -4.07 -8.03 8.35
CA LEU A 116 -3.76 -9.45 8.14
C LEU A 116 -2.97 -10.06 9.31
N SER A 117 -2.06 -9.28 9.88
CA SER A 117 -1.29 -9.66 11.08
C SER A 117 -2.20 -9.79 12.30
N GLY A 118 -3.13 -8.85 12.49
CA GLY A 118 -4.12 -8.89 13.57
C GLY A 118 -5.05 -10.11 13.46
N ILE A 119 -5.50 -10.45 12.25
CA ILE A 119 -6.31 -11.65 11.99
C ILE A 119 -5.50 -12.91 12.38
N TYR A 120 -4.24 -12.98 11.94
CA TYR A 120 -3.37 -14.12 12.24
C TYR A 120 -3.21 -14.32 13.76
N LEU A 121 -2.89 -13.27 14.50
CA LEU A 121 -2.71 -13.34 15.96
C LEU A 121 -4.00 -13.76 16.67
N SER A 122 -5.14 -13.21 16.23
CA SER A 122 -6.46 -13.50 16.78
C SER A 122 -6.83 -14.98 16.63
N GLU A 123 -6.70 -15.53 15.43
CA GLU A 123 -7.00 -16.95 15.18
C GLU A 123 -6.00 -17.85 15.90
N LYS A 124 -4.72 -17.47 15.99
CA LYS A 124 -3.72 -18.26 16.70
C LYS A 124 -4.01 -18.36 18.19
N ASN A 125 -4.47 -17.28 18.81
CA ASN A 125 -4.87 -17.29 20.22
C ASN A 125 -6.11 -18.18 20.44
N LYS A 126 -7.10 -18.12 19.54
CA LYS A 126 -8.27 -19.02 19.60
C LYS A 126 -7.88 -20.50 19.52
N MET A 127 -6.93 -20.85 18.65
CA MET A 127 -6.45 -22.23 18.54
C MET A 127 -5.76 -22.71 19.81
N LYS A 128 -4.90 -21.88 20.42
CA LYS A 128 -4.20 -22.24 21.67
C LYS A 128 -5.19 -22.55 22.78
N MET A 129 -6.18 -21.67 22.98
CA MET A 129 -7.22 -21.85 23.99
C MET A 129 -8.04 -23.13 23.76
N ARG A 130 -8.39 -23.45 22.50
CA ARG A 130 -9.10 -24.70 22.17
C ARG A 130 -8.27 -25.93 22.53
N LYS A 131 -6.97 -25.92 22.21
CA LYS A 131 -6.04 -27.01 22.56
C LYS A 131 -5.89 -27.18 24.07
N GLU A 132 -5.87 -26.10 24.84
CA GLU A 132 -5.82 -26.15 26.31
C GLU A 132 -7.10 -26.74 26.90
N ILE A 133 -8.28 -26.31 26.42
CA ILE A 133 -9.57 -26.87 26.87
C ILE A 133 -9.69 -28.36 26.51
N GLU A 134 -9.28 -28.76 25.31
CA GLU A 134 -9.27 -30.17 24.90
C GLU A 134 -8.33 -31.01 25.78
N LYS A 135 -7.16 -30.48 26.11
CA LYS A 135 -6.23 -31.13 27.03
C LYS A 135 -6.86 -31.34 28.42
N MET A 136 -7.50 -30.31 28.97
CA MET A 136 -8.18 -30.41 30.27
C MET A 136 -9.30 -31.46 30.28
N LYS A 137 -10.02 -31.65 29.16
CA LYS A 137 -11.08 -32.67 29.05
C LYS A 137 -10.54 -34.10 29.00
N ILE A 138 -9.37 -34.30 28.40
CA ILE A 138 -8.74 -35.63 28.31
C ILE A 138 -8.23 -36.07 29.67
N ASP A 139 -7.71 -35.14 30.48
CA ASP A 139 -7.17 -35.45 31.81
C ASP A 139 -8.26 -35.77 32.86
N ASP A 140 -9.54 -35.46 32.57
CA ASP A 140 -10.72 -35.73 33.43
C ASP A 140 -11.41 -37.08 33.14
N LEU A 141 -11.02 -37.78 32.05
CA LEU A 141 -11.56 -39.07 31.60
C LEU A 141 -10.71 -40.25 32.10
#